data_AF-A0A562I5Z5-F1
#
_entry.id   AF-A0A562I5Z5-F1
#
_cell.length_a   1.000
_cell.length_b   1.000
_cell.length_c   1.000
_cell.angle_alpha   90.00
_cell.angle_beta   90.00
_cell.angle_gamma   90.00
#
_symmetry.space_group_name_H-M   'P 1'
#
loop_
_entity.id
_entity.type
_entity.pdbx_description
1 polymer ?
#
loop_
_entity_poly.entity_id
_entity_poly.type
_entity_poly.pdbx_seq_one_letter_code
_entity_poly.pdbx_strand_id
1 'polypeptide(L)' 'MWRLIAVLPDRQRAVLVLRYYEDFDDATIAQILDCSPVTVRTHAMRALRHLRERCGVPATNGSQP' A
#
# COMPACT_ATOMS: atom_id res chain seq x y z
N MET A 1 12.29 3.12 6.60
CA MET A 1 10.92 2.88 6.09
C MET A 1 10.54 3.86 4.97
N TRP A 2 10.52 5.17 5.22
CA TRP A 2 10.06 6.19 4.25
C TRP A 2 10.74 6.14 2.86
N ARG A 3 12.05 5.87 2.79
CA ARG A 3 12.79 5.75 1.51
C ARG A 3 12.25 4.64 0.59
N LEU A 4 11.67 3.58 1.14
CA LEU A 4 11.07 2.49 0.37
C LEU A 4 9.68 2.87 -0.16
N ILE A 5 8.98 3.77 0.52
CA ILE A 5 7.66 4.25 0.10
C ILE A 5 7.79 5.40 -0.90
N ALA A 6 8.85 6.20 -0.81
CA ALA A 6 9.13 7.34 -1.69
C ALA A 6 9.33 6.95 -3.17
N VAL A 7 9.58 5.68 -3.45
CA VAL A 7 9.75 5.14 -4.81
C VAL A 7 8.44 4.63 -5.41
N LEU A 8 7.34 4.66 -4.66
CA LEU A 8 6.01 4.32 -5.13
C LEU A 8 5.37 5.50 -5.87
N PRO A 9 4.44 5.24 -6.80
CA PRO A 9 3.58 6.27 -7.38
C PRO A 9 2.84 7.07 -6.30
N ASP A 10 2.66 8.37 -6.51
CA ASP A 10 2.13 9.30 -5.50
C ASP A 10 0.83 8.82 -4.84
N ARG A 11 -0.11 8.27 -5.62
CA ARG A 11 -1.38 7.74 -5.09
C ARG A 11 -1.18 6.52 -4.21
N GLN A 12 -0.25 5.62 -4.54
CA GLN A 12 0.04 4.44 -3.73
C GLN A 12 0.71 4.82 -2.41
N ARG A 13 1.61 5.81 -2.46
CA ARG A 13 2.23 6.39 -1.27
C ARG A 13 1.19 7.05 -0.37
N ALA A 14 0.32 7.91 -0.92
CA ALA A 14 -0.71 8.59 -0.15
C ALA A 14 -1.61 7.61 0.62
N VAL A 15 -2.05 6.53 -0.02
CA VAL A 15 -2.84 5.47 0.64
C VAL A 15 -2.08 4.84 1.82
N LEU A 16 -0.79 4.51 1.65
CA LEU A 16 0.00 3.93 2.73
C LEU A 16 0.22 4.91 3.88
N VAL A 17 0.45 6.19 3.58
CA VAL A 17 0.63 7.21 4.62
C VAL A 17 -0.65 7.38 5.42
N LEU A 18 -1.77 7.62 4.76
CA LEU A 18 -3.05 7.83 5.43
C LEU A 18 -3.48 6.59 6.24
N ARG A 19 -3.19 5.38 5.75
CA ARG A 19 -3.56 4.13 6.44
C ARG A 19 -2.66 3.77 7.62
N TYR A 20 -1.34 3.92 7.48
CA TYR A 20 -0.37 3.41 8.46
C TYR A 20 0.23 4.50 9.36
N TYR A 21 0.20 5.76 8.94
CA TYR A 21 0.67 6.88 9.75
C TYR A 21 -0.48 7.64 10.41
N GLU A 22 -1.61 7.80 9.72
CA GLU A 22 -2.79 8.53 10.23
C GLU A 22 -3.91 7.62 10.74
N ASP A 23 -3.75 6.29 10.63
CA ASP A 23 -4.73 5.26 11.06
C ASP A 23 -6.15 5.44 10.44
N PHE A 24 -6.25 6.07 9.26
CA PHE A 24 -7.53 6.24 8.59
C PHE A 24 -8.03 4.94 7.96
N ASP A 25 -9.36 4.78 7.96
CA ASP A 25 -10.03 3.65 7.32
C ASP A 25 -10.15 3.84 5.79
N ASP A 26 -10.44 2.75 5.09
CA ASP A 26 -10.52 2.75 3.61
C ASP A 26 -11.56 3.78 3.08
N ALA A 27 -12.64 4.04 3.83
CA ALA A 27 -13.68 4.99 3.41
C ALA A 27 -13.27 6.45 3.62
N THR A 28 -12.55 6.77 4.70
CA THR A 28 -11.99 8.12 4.89
C THR A 28 -10.89 8.41 3.88
N ILE A 29 -10.01 7.44 3.63
CA ILE A 29 -8.95 7.57 2.61
C ILE A 29 -9.56 7.77 1.22
N ALA A 30 -10.63 7.04 0.90
CA ALA A 30 -11.37 7.16 -0.34
C ALA A 30 -11.92 8.57 -0.55
N GLN A 31 -12.50 9.17 0.49
CA GLN A 31 -13.00 10.55 0.46
C GLN A 31 -11.86 11.56 0.29
N ILE A 32 -10.75 11.40 1.00
CA ILE A 32 -9.58 12.30 0.91
C ILE A 32 -8.96 12.27 -0.50
N LEU A 33 -8.90 11.10 -1.12
CA LEU A 33 -8.27 10.89 -2.43
C LEU A 33 -9.26 10.99 -3.60
N ASP A 34 -10.51 11.35 -3.33
CA ASP A 34 -11.61 11.42 -4.30
C ASP A 34 -11.70 10.14 -5.18
N CYS A 35 -11.75 8.99 -4.51
CA CYS A 35 -11.78 7.68 -5.16
C CYS A 35 -12.67 6.69 -4.40
N SER A 36 -12.91 5.51 -4.97
CA SER A 36 -13.67 4.46 -4.30
C SER A 36 -12.84 3.74 -3.22
N PRO A 37 -13.44 3.28 -2.10
CA PRO A 37 -12.77 2.41 -1.12
C PRO A 37 -12.16 1.15 -1.77
N VAL A 38 -12.77 0.64 -2.85
CA VAL A 38 -12.24 -0.49 -3.63
C VAL A 38 -10.92 -0.11 -4.33
N THR A 39 -10.83 1.12 -4.83
CA THR A 39 -9.63 1.67 -5.47
C THR A 39 -8.52 1.85 -4.43
N VAL A 40 -8.84 2.30 -3.21
CA VAL A 40 -7.89 2.40 -2.09
C VAL A 40 -7.27 1.05 -1.78
N ARG A 41 -8.08 0.00 -1.60
CA ARG A 41 -7.60 -1.38 -1.36
C ARG A 41 -6.71 -1.88 -2.49
N THR A 42 -7.09 -1.59 -3.74
CA THR A 42 -6.30 -1.96 -4.92
C THR A 42 -4.95 -1.25 -4.95
N HIS A 43 -4.91 0.04 -4.63
CA HIS A 43 -3.67 0.80 -4.51
C HIS A 43 -2.78 0.29 -3.38
N ALA A 44 -3.35 -0.03 -2.21
CA ALA A 44 -2.61 -0.60 -1.09
C ALA A 44 -1.96 -1.95 -1.46
N MET A 45 -2.72 -2.85 -2.10
CA MET A 45 -2.19 -4.14 -2.57
C MET A 45 -1.05 -3.97 -3.58
N ARG A 46 -1.21 -3.07 -4.56
CA ARG A 46 -0.17 -2.78 -5.57
C ARG A 46 1.07 -2.16 -4.94
N ALA A 47 0.89 -1.25 -3.98
CA ALA A 47 1.96 -0.63 -3.22
C ALA A 47 2.79 -1.69 -2.46
N LEU A 48 2.10 -2.59 -1.74
CA LEU A 48 2.74 -3.70 -1.03
C LEU A 48 3.45 -4.67 -1.99
N ARG A 49 2.89 -4.93 -3.17
CA ARG A 49 3.54 -5.77 -4.18
C ARG A 49 4.86 -5.15 -4.66
N HIS A 50 4.86 -3.85 -4.99
CA HIS A 50 6.09 -3.14 -5.37
C HIS A 50 7.12 -3.10 -4.24
N LEU A 51 6.68 -2.93 -2.99
CA LEU A 51 7.57 -3.00 -1.84
C LEU A 51 8.20 -4.39 -1.70
N ARG A 52 7.43 -5.47 -1.88
CA ARG A 52 7.94 -6.85 -1.85
C ARG A 52 8.95 -7.13 -2.97
N GLU A 53 8.59 -6.76 -4.21
CA GLU A 53 9.48 -6.88 -5.38
C GLU A 53 10.83 -6.19 -5.15
N ARG A 54 10.82 -5.02 -4.49
CA ARG A 54 12.03 -4.24 -4.23
C ARG A 54 12.81 -4.68 -2.99
N CYS A 55 12.12 -5.16 -1.96
CA CYS A 55 12.77 -5.58 -0.73
C CYS A 55 13.42 -6.97 -0.87
N GLY A 56 13.27 -7.63 -2.01
CA GLY A 56 13.84 -8.97 -2.25
C GLY A 56 13.35 -9.99 -1.23
N VAL A 57 12.25 -9.72 -0.53
CA VAL A 57 11.61 -10.69 0.35
C VAL A 57 10.98 -11.71 -0.59
N PRO A 58 11.53 -12.94 -0.70
CA PRO A 58 10.87 -13.97 -1.47
C PRO A 58 9.45 -14.05 -0.89
N ALA A 59 8.43 -13.97 -1.76
CA ALA A 59 7.08 -14.31 -1.34
C ALA A 59 7.23 -15.62 -0.59
N THR A 60 6.98 -15.60 0.72
CA THR A 60 7.06 -16.79 1.57
C THR A 60 6.02 -17.73 1.02
N ASN A 61 6.46 -18.55 0.06
CA ASN A 61 5.72 -19.65 -0.48
C ASN A 61 5.49 -20.55 0.73
N GLY A 62 4.26 -20.56 1.22
CA GLY A 62 3.78 -21.60 2.10
C GLY A 62 3.76 -22.92 1.35
N SER A 63 4.93 -23.47 1.07
CA SER A 63 5.14 -24.90 0.93
C SER A 63 5.51 -25.38 2.34
N GLN A 64 4.50 -25.79 3.08
CA GLN A 64 4.68 -26.55 4.30
C GLN A 64 4.80 -28.03 3.92
N PRO A 65 5.83 -28.77 4.37
CA PRO A 65 5.90 -30.22 4.25
C PRO A 65 4.88 -30.93 5.13
#